data_AF-A0A3L8BUC2-F1
#
_entry.id   AF-A0A3L8BUC2-F1
#
_cell.length_a   1.000
_cell.length_b   1.000
_cell.length_c   1.000
_cell.angle_alpha   90.00
_cell.angle_beta   90.00
_cell.angle_gamma   90.00
#
_symmetry.space_group_name_H-M   'P 1'
#
loop_
_entity.id
_entity.type
_entity.pdbx_description
1 polymer ?
#
loop_
_entity_poly.entity_id
_entity_poly.type
_entity_poly.pdbx_seq_one_letter_code
_entity_poly.pdbx_strand_id
1 'polypeptide(L)' 'MTADLTQKHAELTQKRDELLQRLDAIKQDYRSGLSADSEEQAIQLENAEVLEEISRVTNEELQKVTQALQRIEREIQQG' A
#
# COMPACT_ATOMS: atom_id res chain seq x y z
N MET A 1 -21.38 15.25 -12.69
CA MET A 1 -20.81 14.08 -13.40
C MET A 1 -19.29 14.18 -13.52
N THR A 2 -18.74 15.11 -14.32
CA THR A 2 -17.26 15.24 -14.47
C THR A 2 -16.57 15.75 -13.20
N ALA A 3 -17.22 16.65 -12.46
CA ALA A 3 -16.72 17.12 -11.16
C ALA A 3 -16.67 16.00 -10.11
N ASP A 4 -17.70 15.15 -10.04
CA ASP A 4 -17.75 13.99 -9.14
C ASP A 4 -16.65 12.97 -9.44
N LEU A 5 -16.39 12.68 -10.73
CA LEU A 5 -15.32 11.79 -11.16
C LEU A 5 -13.93 12.36 -10.84
N THR A 6 -13.75 13.67 -11.00
CA THR A 6 -12.49 14.35 -10.66
C THR A 6 -12.23 14.31 -9.15
N GLN A 7 -13.26 14.52 -8.33
CA GLN A 7 -13.16 14.37 -6.88
C GLN A 7 -12.82 12.92 -6.50
N LYS A 8 -13.50 11.94 -7.11
CA LYS A 8 -13.24 10.52 -6.86
C LYS A 8 -11.82 10.11 -7.25
N HIS A 9 -11.31 10.65 -8.36
CA HIS A 9 -9.93 10.46 -8.79
C HIS A 9 -8.94 11.00 -7.74
N ALA A 10 -9.19 12.19 -7.21
CA ALA A 10 -8.35 12.78 -6.16
C ALA A 10 -8.35 11.94 -4.88
N GLU A 11 -9.51 11.49 -4.40
CA GLU A 11 -9.64 10.63 -3.22
C GLU A 11 -8.88 9.31 -3.38
N LEU A 12 -9.02 8.65 -4.54
CA LEU A 12 -8.32 7.39 -4.81
C LEU A 12 -6.81 7.60 -4.97
N THR A 13 -6.39 8.75 -5.49
CA THR A 13 -4.97 9.11 -5.60
C THR A 13 -4.37 9.30 -4.21
N GLN A 14 -5.06 10.02 -3.32
CA GLN A 14 -4.63 10.17 -1.92
C GLN A 14 -4.53 8.80 -1.23
N LYS A 15 -5.56 7.95 -1.39
CA LYS A 15 -5.55 6.61 -0.81
C LYS A 15 -4.40 5.74 -1.33
N ARG A 16 -4.08 5.83 -2.63
CA ARG A 16 -2.92 5.14 -3.23
C ARG A 16 -1.62 5.58 -2.56
N ASP A 17 -1.44 6.89 -2.40
CA ASP A 17 -0.21 7.46 -1.85
C ASP A 17 -0.05 7.10 -0.36
N GLU A 18 -1.14 7.09 0.42
CA GLU A 18 -1.15 6.59 1.81
C GLU A 18 -0.73 5.11 1.90
N LEU A 19 -1.25 4.25 1.02
CA LEU A 19 -0.88 2.82 0.99
C LEU A 19 0.61 2.63 0.65
N LEU A 20 1.15 3.44 -0.26
CA LEU A 20 2.57 3.44 -0.61
C LEU A 20 3.44 3.89 0.57
N GLN A 21 3.07 4.97 1.26
CA GLN A 21 3.78 5.44 2.45
C GLN A 21 3.77 4.40 3.56
N ARG A 22 2.63 3.74 3.78
CA ARG A 22 2.51 2.67 4.79
C ARG A 22 3.42 1.48 4.45
N LEU A 23 3.47 1.08 3.18
CA LEU A 23 4.39 0.02 2.71
C LEU A 23 5.86 0.41 2.93
N ASP A 24 6.23 1.67 2.71
CA ASP A 24 7.61 2.11 2.91
C ASP A 24 8.00 2.10 4.39
N ALA A 25 7.13 2.62 5.26
CA ALA A 25 7.33 2.61 6.71
C ALA A 25 7.53 1.18 7.25
N ILE A 26 6.66 0.25 6.84
CA ILE A 26 6.76 -1.19 7.19
C ILE A 26 8.12 -1.78 6.79
N LYS A 27 8.62 -1.44 5.60
CA LYS A 27 9.92 -1.91 5.10
C LYS A 27 11.09 -1.28 5.86
N GLN A 28 10.98 -0.02 6.27
CA GLN A 28 12.02 0.67 7.04
C GLN A 28 12.12 0.10 8.46
N ASP A 29 10.98 -0.10 9.13
CA ASP A 29 10.91 -0.68 10.47
C ASP A 29 11.54 -2.09 10.50
N TYR A 30 11.25 -2.92 9.49
CA TYR A 30 11.86 -4.25 9.35
C TYR A 30 13.39 -4.19 9.23
N ARG A 31 13.91 -3.28 8.40
CA ARG A 31 15.36 -3.13 8.18
C ARG A 31 16.10 -2.66 9.43
N SER A 32 15.45 -1.87 10.28
CA SER A 32 16.07 -1.34 11.50
C SER A 32 16.13 -2.35 12.64
N GLY A 33 15.37 -3.45 12.59
CA GLY A 33 15.25 -4.41 13.68
C GLY A 33 16.27 -5.55 13.69
N LEU A 34 17.04 -5.78 12.62
CA LEU A 34 17.95 -6.94 12.47
C LEU A 34 19.19 -6.85 13.39
N SER A 35 19.01 -7.06 14.70
CA SER A 35 20.07 -7.36 15.67
C SER A 35 20.22 -8.87 15.85
N ALA A 36 21.44 -9.33 16.13
CA ALA A 36 21.91 -10.71 15.88
C ALA A 36 21.94 -11.61 17.13
N ASP A 37 21.01 -11.46 18.07
CA ASP A 37 20.88 -12.39 19.20
C ASP A 37 19.88 -13.53 18.90
N SER A 38 20.23 -14.77 19.26
CA SER A 38 19.45 -15.97 18.90
C SER A 38 18.04 -16.02 19.50
N GLU A 39 17.80 -15.31 20.61
CA GLU A 39 16.47 -15.15 21.21
C GLU A 39 15.61 -14.15 20.41
N GLU A 40 16.23 -13.14 19.78
CA GLU A 40 15.56 -12.21 18.89
C GLU A 40 15.18 -12.87 17.56
N GLN A 41 15.87 -13.93 17.13
CA GLN A 41 15.66 -14.59 15.84
C GLN A 41 14.26 -15.21 15.66
N ALA A 42 13.68 -15.78 16.72
CA ALA A 42 12.32 -16.33 16.65
C ALA A 42 11.27 -15.21 16.47
N ILE A 43 11.45 -14.11 17.20
CA ILE A 43 10.61 -12.91 17.12
C ILE A 43 10.76 -12.23 15.75
N GLN A 44 11.98 -12.20 15.20
CA GLN A 44 12.27 -11.68 13.86
C GLN A 44 11.54 -12.48 12.77
N LEU A 45 11.49 -13.81 12.91
CA LEU A 45 10.82 -14.69 11.95
C LEU A 45 9.30 -14.49 11.97
N GLU A 46 8.69 -14.48 13.16
CA GLU A 46 7.26 -14.21 13.33
C GLU A 46 6.89 -12.81 12.78
N ASN A 47 7.71 -11.79 13.10
CA ASN A 47 7.53 -10.46 12.54
C ASN A 47 7.67 -10.47 11.01
N ALA A 48 8.62 -11.21 10.44
CA ALA A 48 8.79 -11.29 8.99
C ALA A 48 7.54 -11.88 8.30
N GLU A 49 6.94 -12.94 8.85
CA GLU A 49 5.71 -13.54 8.31
C GLU A 49 4.52 -12.56 8.40
N VAL A 50 4.37 -11.86 9.53
CA VAL A 50 3.31 -10.84 9.70
C VAL A 50 3.51 -9.68 8.73
N LEU A 51 4.75 -9.21 8.55
CA LEU A 51 5.07 -8.10 7.64
C LEU A 51 4.90 -8.49 6.18
N GLU A 52 5.19 -9.74 5.81
CA GLU A 52 4.94 -10.28 4.48
C GLU A 52 3.44 -10.28 4.18
N GLU A 53 2.62 -10.76 5.12
CA GLU A 53 1.16 -10.78 4.96
C GLU A 53 0.58 -9.36 4.86
N ILE A 54 1.03 -8.42 5.71
CA ILE A 54 0.63 -7.01 5.60
C ILE A 54 1.05 -6.44 4.24
N SER A 55 2.26 -6.75 3.78
CA SER A 55 2.75 -6.28 2.48
C SER A 55 1.93 -6.85 1.33
N ARG A 56 1.54 -8.13 1.41
CA ARG A 56 0.69 -8.80 0.41
C ARG A 56 -0.67 -8.14 0.33
N VAL A 57 -1.37 -8.02 1.46
CA VAL A 57 -2.71 -7.41 1.53
C VAL A 57 -2.68 -5.95 1.08
N THR A 58 -1.66 -5.19 1.47
CA THR A 58 -1.53 -3.78 1.08
C THR A 58 -1.27 -3.64 -0.44
N ASN A 59 -0.47 -4.55 -1.03
CA ASN A 59 -0.29 -4.59 -2.48
C ASN A 59 -1.58 -4.96 -3.23
N GLU A 60 -2.37 -5.90 -2.73
CA GLU A 60 -3.67 -6.25 -3.32
C GLU A 60 -4.65 -5.06 -3.29
N GLU A 61 -4.67 -4.30 -2.19
CA GLU A 61 -5.48 -3.08 -2.10
C GLU A 61 -4.97 -2.01 -3.07
N LEU A 62 -3.65 -1.80 -3.13
CA LEU A 62 -3.02 -0.86 -4.06
C LEU A 62 -3.37 -1.19 -5.52
N GLN A 63 -3.37 -2.47 -5.89
CA GLN A 63 -3.79 -2.90 -7.22
C GLN A 63 -5.25 -2.55 -7.51
N LYS A 64 -6.16 -2.78 -6.56
CA LYS A 64 -7.59 -2.42 -6.71
C LYS A 64 -7.78 -0.91 -6.88
N VAL A 65 -7.09 -0.10 -6.06
CA VAL A 65 -7.13 1.37 -6.15
C VAL A 65 -6.58 1.85 -7.49
N THR A 66 -5.45 1.28 -7.94
CA THR A 66 -4.83 1.62 -9.24
C THR A 66 -5.75 1.27 -10.41
N GLN A 67 -6.41 0.11 -10.39
CA GLN A 67 -7.37 -0.26 -11.41
C GLN A 67 -8.60 0.66 -11.41
N ALA A 68 -9.07 1.09 -10.23
CA ALA A 68 -10.18 2.03 -10.12
C ALA A 68 -9.81 3.41 -10.69
N LEU A 69 -8.60 3.90 -10.39
CA LEU A 69 -8.05 5.14 -10.97
C LEU A 69 -8.02 5.07 -12.50
N GLN A 70 -7.46 4.00 -13.09
CA GLN A 70 -7.40 3.82 -14.53
C GLN A 70 -8.78 3.77 -15.22
N ARG A 71 -9.81 3.32 -14.51
CA ARG A 71 -11.19 3.36 -15.03
C ARG A 71 -11.71 4.79 -15.02
N ILE A 72 -11.56 5.49 -13.90
CA ILE A 72 -12.02 6.88 -13.76
C ILE A 72 -11.28 7.81 -14.71
N GLU A 73 -9.97 7.65 -14.90
CA GLU A 73 -9.19 8.44 -15.88
C GLU A 73 -9.73 8.27 -17.29
N ARG A 74 -10.08 7.04 -17.69
CA ARG A 74 -10.69 6.78 -19.00
C ARG A 74 -12.06 7.44 -19.14
N GLU A 75 -12.90 7.37 -18.12
CA GLU A 75 -14.22 8.03 -18.12
C GLU A 75 -14.09 9.55 -18.19
N ILE A 76 -13.11 10.15 -17.50
CA ILE A 76 -12.82 11.59 -17.57
C ILE A 76 -12.31 12.00 -18.96
N GLN A 77 -11.49 11.17 -19.62
CA GLN A 77 -10.95 11.47 -20.96
C GLN A 77 -11.98 11.29 -22.09
N GLN A 78 -13.03 10.51 -21.87
CA GLN A 78 -14.06 10.21 -22.86
C GLN A 78 -15.34 11.07 -22.73
N GLY A 79 -15.51 11.78 -21.62
CA GLY A 79 -16.65 12.68 -21.35
C GLY A 79 -16.33 14.15 -21.62
#